data_AF-A0AAD8X837-F1
#
_entry.id   AF-A0AAD8X837-F1
#
_cell.length_a   1.000
_cell.length_b   1.000
_cell.length_c   1.000
_cell.angle_alpha   90.00
_cell.angle_beta   90.00
_cell.angle_gamma   90.00
#
_symmetry.space_group_name_H-M   'P 1'
#
loop_
_entity.id
_entity.type
_entity.pdbx_description
1 polymer ?
#
loop_
_entity_poly.entity_id
_entity_poly.type
_entity_poly.pdbx_seq_one_letter_code
_entity_poly.pdbx_strand_id
1 'polypeptide(L)'
;MVRAEHKFTKKAILMSKLWMNKVWSWDHCFNALAIASLDQQLGLDQLTVVFDHQAPDGRLPDSIVWQDVEWGFTKPPIQGWALSRLLAQGDTSRLPFWAHGNDSGWDNSTAFDSTPMTVGPDLAAYIFLQASCLEQVAERLRHENEAEKWANMRRFLINALIEEFWDGESFLLKNAITGETFKTTALLQFMPLAAARHLPDEVVDKMITYIVSKHFSEWGLATEELASPHYESDGYWRGPIWAP
;
A
#
# COMPACT_ATOMS: atom_id res chain seq x y z
N MET A 1 -3.19 17.44 20.76
CA MET A 1 -3.70 17.20 19.41
C MET A 1 -4.66 18.32 19.04
N VAL A 2 -4.63 18.75 17.78
CA VAL A 2 -5.60 19.65 17.13
C VAL A 2 -6.37 18.86 16.07
N ARG A 3 -7.61 19.25 15.83
CA ARG A 3 -8.50 18.60 14.84
C ARG A 3 -8.14 19.05 13.43
N ALA A 4 -8.56 18.25 12.45
CA ALA A 4 -8.49 18.60 11.04
C ALA A 4 -9.54 19.66 10.70
N GLU A 5 -9.17 20.93 10.83
CA GLU A 5 -10.03 22.07 10.58
C GLU A 5 -9.19 23.24 10.01
N HIS A 6 -9.79 24.00 9.09
CA HIS A 6 -9.17 25.10 8.36
C HIS A 6 -7.87 24.71 7.64
N LYS A 7 -6.71 25.23 8.07
CA LYS A 7 -5.41 24.90 7.45
C LYS A 7 -4.80 23.61 7.97
N PHE A 8 -5.32 23.04 9.06
CA PHE A 8 -4.98 21.66 9.42
C PHE A 8 -5.88 20.72 8.63
N THR A 9 -5.34 20.15 7.55
CA THR A 9 -6.02 19.18 6.67
C THR A 9 -6.14 17.80 7.32
N LYS A 10 -5.33 17.53 8.35
CA LYS A 10 -5.29 16.27 9.11
C LYS A 10 -5.19 16.55 10.61
N LYS A 11 -5.44 15.55 11.46
CA LYS A 11 -5.17 15.68 12.90
C LYS A 11 -3.67 15.91 13.09
N ALA A 12 -3.32 16.80 14.01
CA ALA A 12 -1.92 17.14 14.23
C ALA A 12 -1.59 17.42 15.71
N ILE A 13 -0.30 17.45 16.00
CA ILE A 13 0.31 17.73 17.29
C ILE A 13 1.17 18.98 17.11
N LEU A 14 0.80 20.02 17.84
CA LEU A 14 1.60 21.24 17.98
C LEU A 14 2.79 20.97 18.89
N MET A 15 3.89 21.71 18.73
CA MET A 15 5.06 21.49 19.57
C MET A 15 4.85 21.86 21.04
N SER A 16 4.14 22.95 21.27
CA SER A 16 3.74 23.36 22.61
C SER A 16 2.47 24.19 22.52
N LYS A 17 1.64 24.16 23.57
CA LYS A 17 0.39 24.94 23.61
C LYS A 17 0.63 26.45 23.76
N LEU A 18 1.83 26.88 24.16
CA LEU A 18 2.11 28.28 24.51
C LEU A 18 2.83 29.04 23.40
N TRP A 19 4.11 28.73 23.16
CA TRP A 19 4.98 29.56 22.29
C TRP A 19 5.29 28.93 20.93
N MET A 20 5.20 27.60 20.82
CA MET A 20 5.40 26.87 19.55
C MET A 20 4.11 26.14 19.18
N ASN A 21 3.01 26.88 19.15
CA ASN A 21 1.64 26.41 18.94
C ASN A 21 1.28 26.20 17.46
N LYS A 22 2.26 25.73 16.68
CA LYS A 22 2.15 25.49 15.23
C LYS A 22 2.66 24.09 14.92
N VAL A 23 2.31 23.58 13.74
CA VAL A 23 3.03 22.44 13.15
C VAL A 23 4.22 23.02 12.41
N TRP A 24 5.43 22.82 12.95
CA TRP A 24 6.66 23.33 12.36
C TRP A 24 7.28 22.28 11.43
N SER A 25 7.78 22.74 10.29
CA SER A 25 8.29 21.90 9.19
C SER A 25 9.45 20.97 9.58
N TRP A 26 10.16 21.26 10.67
CA TRP A 26 11.16 20.35 11.23
C TRP A 26 10.55 19.45 12.32
N ASP A 27 9.99 20.07 13.35
CA ASP A 27 9.62 19.42 14.59
C ASP A 27 8.49 18.39 14.40
N HIS A 28 7.62 18.60 13.41
CA HIS A 28 6.55 17.65 13.06
C HIS A 28 7.08 16.23 12.78
N CYS A 29 8.30 16.09 12.23
CA CYS A 29 8.92 14.80 11.97
C CYS A 29 9.18 14.02 13.27
N PHE A 30 9.64 14.70 14.33
CA PHE A 30 9.88 14.04 15.61
C PHE A 30 8.58 13.70 16.33
N ASN A 31 7.58 14.59 16.26
CA ASN A 31 6.25 14.28 16.79
C ASN A 31 5.64 13.06 16.09
N ALA A 32 5.80 12.97 14.77
CA ALA A 32 5.33 11.82 13.99
C ALA A 32 5.95 10.52 14.51
N LEU A 33 7.27 10.48 14.67
CA LEU A 33 7.97 9.31 15.21
C LEU A 33 7.58 8.97 16.65
N ALA A 34 7.35 9.98 17.49
CA ALA A 34 6.97 9.75 18.87
C ALA A 34 5.56 9.14 18.97
N ILE A 35 4.60 9.68 18.22
CA ILE A 35 3.21 9.24 18.31
C ILE A 35 2.95 7.94 17.55
N ALA A 36 3.72 7.62 16.52
CA ALA A 36 3.51 6.44 15.68
C ALA A 36 3.56 5.10 16.44
N SER A 37 4.32 5.04 17.54
CA SER A 37 4.35 3.88 18.44
C SER A 37 3.03 3.62 19.18
N LEU A 38 2.15 4.61 19.27
CA LEU A 38 0.84 4.54 19.92
C LEU A 38 -0.31 4.59 18.91
N ASP A 39 -0.15 5.39 17.86
CA ASP A 39 -1.13 5.60 16.79
C ASP A 39 -0.38 5.88 15.49
N GLN A 40 -0.24 4.83 14.68
CA GLN A 40 0.54 4.86 13.45
C GLN A 40 -0.08 5.75 12.38
N GLN A 41 -1.42 5.78 12.29
CA GLN A 41 -2.14 6.69 11.39
C GLN A 41 -1.92 8.13 11.81
N LEU A 42 -2.01 8.46 13.09
CA LEU A 42 -1.73 9.81 13.57
C LEU A 42 -0.25 10.20 13.35
N GLY A 43 0.68 9.25 13.45
CA GLY A 43 2.08 9.47 13.09
C GLY A 43 2.24 9.85 11.62
N LEU A 44 1.53 9.15 10.73
CA LEU A 44 1.52 9.46 9.29
C LEU A 44 0.82 10.79 8.99
N ASP A 45 -0.34 11.05 9.59
CA ASP A 45 -1.05 12.32 9.47
C ASP A 45 -0.12 13.47 9.89
N GLN A 46 0.56 13.30 11.02
CA GLN A 46 1.51 14.28 11.54
C GLN A 46 2.67 14.54 10.58
N LEU A 47 3.20 13.51 9.90
CA LEU A 47 4.27 13.67 8.92
C LEU A 47 3.79 14.29 7.61
N THR A 48 2.59 13.91 7.13
CA THR A 48 2.11 14.27 5.80
C THR A 48 1.35 15.59 5.75
N VAL A 49 0.86 16.12 6.88
CA VAL A 49 0.07 17.37 6.93
C VAL A 49 0.80 18.57 6.30
N VAL A 50 2.14 18.59 6.30
CA VAL A 50 2.91 19.67 5.66
C VAL A 50 2.91 19.60 4.13
N PHE A 51 2.74 18.41 3.56
CA PHE A 51 2.73 18.18 2.11
C PHE A 51 1.40 18.58 1.46
N ASP A 52 0.32 18.62 2.24
CA ASP A 52 -0.99 19.11 1.76
C ASP A 52 -0.95 20.61 1.38
N HIS A 53 0.10 21.31 1.81
CA HIS A 53 0.37 22.71 1.48
C HIS A 53 1.65 22.88 0.66
N GLN A 54 2.19 21.82 0.05
CA GLN A 54 3.41 21.93 -0.77
C GLN A 54 3.20 22.90 -1.93
N ALA A 55 4.13 23.85 -2.11
CA ALA A 55 4.06 24.81 -3.20
C ALA A 55 4.35 24.14 -4.56
N PRO A 56 3.93 24.74 -5.69
CA PRO A 56 4.17 24.17 -7.03
C PRO A 56 5.65 23.95 -7.39
N ASP A 57 6.56 24.67 -6.73
CA ASP A 57 8.01 24.52 -6.88
C ASP A 57 8.62 23.47 -5.94
N GLY A 58 7.78 22.74 -5.19
CA GLY A 58 8.17 21.69 -4.26
C GLY A 58 8.51 22.19 -2.86
N ARG A 59 8.49 23.51 -2.60
CA ARG A 59 8.81 24.07 -1.28
C ARG A 59 7.75 23.70 -0.25
N LEU A 60 8.18 23.28 0.94
CA LEU A 60 7.32 23.08 2.11
C LEU A 60 7.20 24.36 2.95
N PRO A 61 6.07 24.60 3.62
CA PRO A 61 5.91 25.75 4.50
C PRO A 61 6.86 25.70 5.71
N ASP A 62 7.13 26.85 6.33
CA ASP A 62 7.87 26.95 7.60
C ASP A 62 7.06 26.36 8.74
N SER A 63 5.77 26.74 8.79
CA SER A 63 4.82 26.23 9.75
C SER A 63 3.37 26.35 9.28
N ILE A 64 2.50 25.55 9.89
CA ILE A 64 1.05 25.61 9.70
C ILE A 64 0.40 26.02 11.01
N VAL A 65 -0.45 27.05 10.95
CA VAL A 65 -1.33 27.48 12.04
C VAL A 65 -2.77 27.28 11.64
N TRP A 66 -3.69 27.39 12.61
CA TRP A 66 -5.11 27.22 12.34
C TRP A 66 -5.64 28.07 11.17
N GLN A 67 -5.25 29.35 11.12
CA GLN A 67 -5.80 30.32 10.18
C GLN A 67 -4.98 30.47 8.89
N ASP A 68 -3.71 30.08 8.90
CA ASP A 68 -2.77 30.42 7.83
C ASP A 68 -1.62 29.41 7.68
N VAL A 69 -0.89 29.53 6.58
CA VAL A 69 0.33 28.77 6.27
C VAL A 69 1.49 29.74 6.13
N GLU A 70 2.53 29.55 6.92
CA GLU A 70 3.66 30.48 6.98
C GLU A 70 4.81 30.01 6.09
N TRP A 71 5.32 30.93 5.26
CA TRP A 71 6.31 30.64 4.21
C TRP A 71 7.65 31.34 4.39
N GLY A 72 7.85 32.02 5.54
CA GLY A 72 8.99 32.92 5.75
C GLY A 72 10.36 32.23 5.68
N PHE A 73 10.41 30.93 5.99
CA PHE A 73 11.65 30.15 6.03
C PHE A 73 11.40 28.70 5.58
N THR A 74 12.48 28.00 5.27
CA THR A 74 12.49 26.54 5.13
C THR A 74 13.26 25.93 6.30
N LYS A 75 12.98 24.67 6.62
CA LYS A 75 13.68 23.91 7.65
C LYS A 75 14.51 22.77 7.03
N PRO A 76 15.48 22.18 7.76
CA PRO A 76 16.22 21.03 7.28
C PRO A 76 15.28 19.89 6.81
N PRO A 77 15.47 19.33 5.60
CA PRO A 77 14.53 18.41 4.99
C PRO A 77 14.71 16.97 5.50
N ILE A 78 14.28 16.70 6.73
CA ILE A 78 14.39 15.37 7.35
C ILE A 78 13.14 14.50 7.18
N GLN A 79 12.18 14.90 6.36
CA GLN A 79 10.91 14.18 6.15
C GLN A 79 11.16 12.77 5.60
N GLY A 80 12.10 12.60 4.66
CA GLY A 80 12.47 11.29 4.13
C GLY A 80 13.10 10.37 5.19
N TRP A 81 13.93 10.93 6.07
CA TRP A 81 14.48 10.19 7.22
C TRP A 81 13.38 9.78 8.19
N ALA A 82 12.45 10.68 8.50
CA ALA A 82 11.32 10.39 9.38
C ALA A 82 10.40 9.32 8.77
N LEU A 83 10.09 9.41 7.47
CA LEU A 83 9.32 8.38 6.76
C LEU A 83 10.00 7.02 6.83
N SER A 84 11.30 6.94 6.55
CA SER A 84 12.07 5.69 6.65
C SER A 84 12.00 5.09 8.06
N ARG A 85 12.03 5.93 9.10
CA ARG A 85 11.90 5.49 10.50
C ARG A 85 10.47 5.05 10.85
N LEU A 86 9.44 5.73 10.34
CA LEU A 86 8.05 5.30 10.51
C LEU A 86 7.80 3.94 9.85
N LEU A 87 8.29 3.75 8.62
CA LEU A 87 8.20 2.48 7.91
C LEU A 87 8.92 1.36 8.69
N ALA A 88 10.08 1.64 9.26
CA ALA A 88 10.82 0.66 10.07
C ALA A 88 10.16 0.37 11.44
N GLN A 89 9.34 1.29 11.98
CA GLN A 89 8.55 1.05 13.18
C GLN A 89 7.28 0.24 12.89
N GLY A 90 6.79 0.31 11.65
CA GLY A 90 5.64 -0.45 11.19
C GLY A 90 5.99 -1.89 10.85
N ASP A 91 5.72 -2.81 11.75
CA ASP A 91 5.60 -4.23 11.41
C ASP A 91 4.22 -4.48 10.76
N THR A 92 3.97 -3.83 9.63
CA THR A 92 2.63 -3.78 9.01
C THR A 92 2.36 -5.02 8.17
N SER A 93 3.37 -5.57 7.50
CA SER A 93 3.29 -6.84 6.80
C SER A 93 4.65 -7.50 6.63
N ARG A 94 4.65 -8.83 6.61
CA ARG A 94 5.80 -9.65 6.17
C ARG A 94 6.02 -9.60 4.66
N LEU A 95 5.04 -9.11 3.90
CA LEU A 95 5.08 -9.04 2.44
C LEU A 95 5.51 -7.65 1.94
N PRO A 96 6.16 -7.58 0.77
CA PRO A 96 6.55 -6.30 0.17
C PRO A 96 5.32 -5.53 -0.34
N PHE A 97 5.48 -4.21 -0.51
CA PHE A 97 4.41 -3.32 -0.94
C PHE A 97 4.77 -2.55 -2.21
N TRP A 98 3.75 -2.10 -2.93
CA TRP A 98 3.88 -1.10 -3.98
C TRP A 98 3.96 0.29 -3.36
N ALA A 99 4.96 1.09 -3.73
CA ALA A 99 5.07 2.47 -3.26
C ALA A 99 4.07 3.41 -3.98
N HIS A 100 3.66 3.02 -5.19
CA HIS A 100 2.69 3.71 -6.01
C HIS A 100 1.97 2.74 -6.97
N GLY A 101 0.73 3.04 -7.35
CA GLY A 101 -0.06 2.20 -8.28
C GLY A 101 0.65 1.93 -9.61
N ASN A 102 1.31 2.94 -10.19
CA ASN A 102 2.13 2.79 -11.41
C ASN A 102 3.21 1.69 -11.32
N ASP A 103 3.78 1.43 -10.13
CA ASP A 103 4.81 0.39 -9.99
C ASP A 103 4.24 -1.02 -10.19
N SER A 104 2.93 -1.19 -9.95
CA SER A 104 2.22 -2.45 -10.19
C SER A 104 1.90 -2.69 -11.67
N GLY A 105 2.02 -1.66 -12.51
CA GLY A 105 1.52 -1.65 -13.89
C GLY A 105 0.00 -1.48 -14.00
N TRP A 106 -0.72 -1.41 -12.88
CA TRP A 106 -2.16 -1.15 -12.78
C TRP A 106 -2.43 0.30 -12.34
N ASP A 107 -1.86 1.25 -13.08
CA ASP A 107 -1.64 2.66 -12.73
C ASP A 107 -2.80 3.36 -12.02
N ASN A 108 -4.02 3.26 -12.58
CA ASN A 108 -5.21 3.92 -12.06
C ASN A 108 -6.22 2.95 -11.42
N SER A 109 -5.80 1.74 -11.06
CA SER A 109 -6.66 0.74 -10.40
C SER A 109 -7.22 1.26 -9.07
N THR A 110 -8.46 0.89 -8.78
CA THR A 110 -9.15 1.23 -7.52
C THR A 110 -8.47 0.64 -6.28
N ALA A 111 -7.64 -0.39 -6.46
CA ALA A 111 -6.78 -0.97 -5.42
C ALA A 111 -5.90 0.07 -4.70
N PHE A 112 -5.59 1.19 -5.34
CA PHE A 112 -4.68 2.22 -4.83
C PHE A 112 -5.39 3.53 -4.44
N ASP A 113 -6.72 3.60 -4.52
CA ASP A 113 -7.49 4.83 -4.24
C ASP A 113 -7.43 5.26 -2.78
N SER A 114 -7.41 4.28 -1.87
CA SER A 114 -7.37 4.54 -0.43
C SER A 114 -5.95 4.89 0.04
N THR A 115 -4.94 4.30 -0.58
CA THR A 115 -3.53 4.58 -0.29
C THR A 115 -2.67 4.16 -1.48
N PRO A 116 -1.68 4.98 -1.90
CA PRO A 116 -0.72 4.58 -2.93
C PRO A 116 0.26 3.51 -2.43
N MET A 117 0.49 3.46 -1.11
CA MET A 117 1.42 2.51 -0.48
C MET A 117 0.65 1.29 0.02
N THR A 118 0.60 0.26 -0.82
CA THR A 118 -0.29 -0.90 -0.65
C THR A 118 0.48 -2.19 -0.72
N VAL A 119 0.31 -3.03 0.31
CA VAL A 119 0.66 -4.44 0.26
C VAL A 119 -0.52 -5.17 -0.40
N GLY A 120 -0.26 -5.73 -1.58
CA GLY A 120 -1.26 -6.44 -2.37
C GLY A 120 -0.91 -7.92 -2.54
N PRO A 121 -1.93 -8.78 -2.72
CA PRO A 121 -1.71 -10.21 -2.95
C PRO A 121 -1.02 -10.48 -4.30
N ASP A 122 -1.10 -9.54 -5.24
CA ASP A 122 -0.49 -9.58 -6.56
C ASP A 122 1.03 -9.55 -6.54
N LEU A 123 1.64 -8.64 -5.78
CA LEU A 123 3.10 -8.55 -5.70
C LEU A 123 3.69 -9.82 -5.09
N ALA A 124 3.04 -10.38 -4.07
CA ALA A 124 3.44 -11.66 -3.48
C ALA A 124 3.37 -12.79 -4.52
N ALA A 125 2.34 -12.83 -5.36
CA ALA A 125 2.21 -13.79 -6.45
C ALA A 125 3.34 -13.63 -7.50
N TYR A 126 3.67 -12.40 -7.90
CA TYR A 126 4.74 -12.16 -8.86
C TYR A 126 6.11 -12.62 -8.33
N ILE A 127 6.44 -12.28 -7.09
CA ILE A 127 7.70 -12.70 -6.47
C ILE A 127 7.71 -14.22 -6.24
N PHE A 128 6.57 -14.81 -5.90
CA PHE A 128 6.45 -16.26 -5.80
C PHE A 128 6.80 -16.96 -7.13
N LEU A 129 6.26 -16.48 -8.25
CA LEU A 129 6.54 -17.02 -9.57
C LEU A 129 8.03 -16.86 -9.94
N GLN A 130 8.62 -15.70 -9.65
CA GLN A 130 10.05 -15.48 -9.84
C GLN A 130 10.90 -16.44 -8.99
N ALA A 131 10.58 -16.59 -7.71
CA ALA A 131 11.27 -17.54 -6.82
C ALA A 131 11.11 -18.98 -7.32
N SER A 132 9.95 -19.36 -7.86
CA SER A 132 9.74 -20.70 -8.45
C SER A 132 10.58 -20.94 -9.70
N CYS A 133 10.78 -19.90 -10.52
CA CYS A 133 11.67 -19.97 -11.67
C CYS A 133 13.13 -20.13 -11.21
N LEU A 134 13.57 -19.33 -10.23
CA LEU A 134 14.94 -19.34 -9.74
C LEU A 134 15.31 -20.65 -9.02
N GLU A 135 14.40 -21.22 -8.25
CA GLU A 135 14.55 -22.57 -7.67
C GLU A 135 14.79 -23.60 -8.78
N GLN A 136 13.91 -23.64 -9.79
CA GLN A 136 13.99 -24.57 -10.92
C GLN A 136 15.27 -24.43 -11.73
N VAL A 137 15.78 -23.21 -11.88
CA VAL A 137 17.07 -22.94 -12.53
C VAL A 137 18.22 -23.43 -11.66
N ALA A 138 18.20 -23.11 -10.36
CA ALA A 138 19.23 -23.54 -9.41
C ALA A 138 19.32 -25.07 -9.31
N GLU A 139 18.20 -25.78 -9.29
CA GLU A 139 18.14 -27.25 -9.32
C GLU A 139 18.81 -27.81 -10.58
N ARG A 140 18.50 -27.27 -11.76
CA ARG A 140 19.10 -27.69 -13.04
C ARG A 140 20.59 -27.45 -13.10
N LEU A 141 21.06 -26.37 -12.48
CA LEU A 141 22.47 -26.03 -12.36
C LEU A 141 23.18 -26.76 -11.21
N ARG A 142 22.45 -27.55 -10.41
CA ARG A 142 22.96 -28.26 -9.22
C ARG A 142 23.51 -27.31 -8.15
N HIS A 143 22.89 -26.14 -8.00
CA HIS A 143 23.19 -25.18 -6.93
C HIS A 143 22.20 -25.38 -5.77
N GLU A 144 22.41 -26.43 -4.98
CA GLU A 144 21.45 -26.90 -3.96
C GLU A 144 21.09 -25.82 -2.92
N ASN A 145 22.09 -25.08 -2.41
CA ASN A 145 21.85 -24.00 -1.43
C ASN A 145 20.97 -22.87 -1.99
N GLU A 146 21.14 -22.52 -3.28
CA GLU A 146 20.30 -21.50 -3.91
C GLU A 146 18.89 -22.04 -4.16
N ALA A 147 18.75 -23.31 -4.58
CA ALA A 147 17.45 -23.94 -4.74
C ALA A 147 16.66 -23.93 -3.41
N GLU A 148 17.31 -24.32 -2.30
CA GLU A 148 16.68 -24.31 -0.97
C GLU A 148 16.28 -22.89 -0.53
N LYS A 149 17.14 -21.90 -0.77
CA LYS A 149 16.83 -20.48 -0.49
C LYS A 149 15.56 -20.02 -1.22
N TRP A 150 15.43 -20.33 -2.51
CA TRP A 150 14.24 -19.95 -3.29
C TRP A 150 13.00 -20.75 -2.87
N ALA A 151 13.15 -22.03 -2.52
CA ALA A 151 12.07 -22.85 -1.96
C ALA A 151 11.55 -22.28 -0.62
N ASN A 152 12.45 -21.82 0.25
CA ASN A 152 12.10 -21.18 1.51
C ASN A 152 11.38 -19.85 1.30
N MET A 153 11.83 -19.03 0.34
CA MET A 153 11.15 -17.78 -0.03
C MET A 153 9.72 -18.05 -0.51
N ARG A 154 9.52 -19.05 -1.39
CA ARG A 154 8.18 -19.42 -1.86
C ARG A 154 7.23 -19.80 -0.73
N ARG A 155 7.71 -20.63 0.20
CA ARG A 155 6.92 -21.08 1.36
C ARG A 155 6.55 -19.90 2.27
N PHE A 156 7.52 -19.02 2.51
CA PHE A 156 7.30 -17.78 3.27
C PHE A 156 6.21 -16.91 2.63
N LEU A 157 6.29 -16.65 1.31
CA LEU A 157 5.34 -15.80 0.61
C LEU A 157 3.90 -16.34 0.68
N ILE A 158 3.70 -17.63 0.41
CA ILE A 158 2.36 -18.24 0.47
C ILE A 158 1.81 -18.23 1.89
N ASN A 159 2.61 -18.61 2.89
CA ASN A 159 2.16 -18.63 4.27
C ASN A 159 1.79 -17.22 4.73
N ALA A 160 2.64 -16.22 4.46
CA ALA A 160 2.36 -14.84 4.82
C ALA A 160 1.13 -14.29 4.09
N LEU A 161 0.96 -14.61 2.81
CA LEU A 161 -0.21 -14.21 2.03
C LEU A 161 -1.51 -14.76 2.61
N ILE A 162 -1.56 -16.06 2.91
CA ILE A 162 -2.76 -16.68 3.48
C ILE A 162 -3.02 -16.17 4.90
N GLU A 163 -2.00 -16.13 5.76
CA GLU A 163 -2.16 -15.76 7.17
C GLU A 163 -2.53 -14.28 7.36
N GLU A 164 -2.04 -13.36 6.52
CA GLU A 164 -2.26 -11.93 6.70
C GLU A 164 -3.38 -11.33 5.86
N PHE A 165 -3.73 -11.94 4.72
CA PHE A 165 -4.62 -11.30 3.73
C PHE A 165 -5.87 -12.11 3.41
N TRP A 166 -5.93 -13.40 3.70
CA TRP A 166 -7.12 -14.18 3.44
C TRP A 166 -8.16 -13.99 4.56
N ASP A 167 -9.30 -13.39 4.25
CA ASP A 167 -10.37 -13.15 5.24
C ASP A 167 -11.37 -14.31 5.37
N GLY A 168 -11.11 -15.41 4.67
CA GLY A 168 -12.02 -16.55 4.53
C GLY A 168 -12.80 -16.53 3.22
N GLU A 169 -13.00 -15.37 2.58
CA GLU A 169 -13.81 -15.22 1.36
C GLU A 169 -13.00 -14.67 0.17
N SER A 170 -12.09 -13.73 0.43
CA SER A 170 -11.31 -13.00 -0.57
C SER A 170 -9.96 -12.57 0.01
N PHE A 171 -9.00 -12.24 -0.87
CA PHE A 171 -7.80 -11.56 -0.42
C PHE A 171 -8.08 -10.08 -0.17
N LEU A 172 -7.69 -9.61 1.01
CA LEU A 172 -7.67 -8.19 1.36
C LEU A 172 -6.42 -7.52 0.75
N LEU A 173 -6.41 -6.20 0.77
CA LEU A 173 -5.22 -5.37 0.63
C LEU A 173 -4.86 -4.80 1.99
N LYS A 174 -3.63 -4.32 2.16
CA LYS A 174 -3.18 -3.72 3.41
C LYS A 174 -2.43 -2.42 3.15
N ASN A 175 -2.73 -1.40 3.93
CA ASN A 175 -1.97 -0.16 3.94
C ASN A 175 -0.57 -0.43 4.49
N ALA A 176 0.46 -0.21 3.67
CA ALA A 176 1.84 -0.54 4.03
C ALA A 176 2.37 0.31 5.20
N ILE A 177 1.75 1.46 5.48
CA ILE A 177 2.12 2.30 6.61
C ILE A 177 1.30 2.00 7.85
N THR A 178 -0.02 1.82 7.77
CA THR A 178 -0.84 1.70 9.00
C THR A 178 -1.14 0.25 9.38
N GLY A 179 -0.92 -0.69 8.47
CA GLY A 179 -1.29 -2.09 8.66
C GLY A 179 -2.79 -2.35 8.57
N GLU A 180 -3.62 -1.32 8.36
CA GLU A 180 -5.06 -1.47 8.18
C GLU A 180 -5.35 -2.25 6.89
N THR A 181 -6.23 -3.24 6.99
CA THR A 181 -6.67 -4.03 5.84
C THR A 181 -7.97 -3.49 5.27
N PHE A 182 -8.12 -3.59 3.95
CA PHE A 182 -9.29 -3.11 3.23
C PHE A 182 -9.62 -4.02 2.05
N LYS A 183 -10.88 -3.99 1.60
CA LYS A 183 -11.33 -4.73 0.42
C LYS A 183 -11.10 -3.92 -0.85
N THR A 184 -10.93 -4.61 -1.95
CA THR A 184 -10.94 -4.02 -3.29
C THR A 184 -11.92 -4.79 -4.18
N THR A 185 -12.41 -4.09 -5.20
CA THR A 185 -13.21 -4.62 -6.29
C THR A 185 -12.39 -4.70 -7.58
N ALA A 186 -11.09 -4.40 -7.51
CA ALA A 186 -10.16 -4.59 -8.62
C ALA A 186 -9.86 -6.09 -8.83
N LEU A 187 -9.71 -6.48 -10.10
CA LEU A 187 -9.31 -7.84 -10.50
C LEU A 187 -7.90 -8.18 -10.00
N LEU A 188 -7.07 -7.16 -9.72
CA LEU A 188 -5.70 -7.31 -9.24
C LEU A 188 -5.58 -8.25 -8.03
N GLN A 189 -6.57 -8.29 -7.15
CA GLN A 189 -6.56 -9.17 -5.97
C GLN A 189 -6.49 -10.67 -6.28
N PHE A 190 -6.78 -11.06 -7.54
CA PHE A 190 -6.83 -12.45 -7.98
C PHE A 190 -5.57 -12.92 -8.71
N MET A 191 -4.54 -12.08 -8.83
CA MET A 191 -3.24 -12.48 -9.38
C MET A 191 -2.61 -13.72 -8.70
N PRO A 192 -2.86 -14.05 -7.40
CA PRO A 192 -2.44 -15.32 -6.82
C PRO A 192 -2.90 -16.58 -7.56
N LEU A 193 -3.96 -16.52 -8.39
CA LEU A 193 -4.37 -17.65 -9.23
C LEU A 193 -3.29 -18.11 -10.21
N ALA A 194 -2.34 -17.24 -10.59
CA ALA A 194 -1.18 -17.65 -11.38
C ALA A 194 -0.30 -18.70 -10.65
N ALA A 195 -0.40 -18.77 -9.32
CA ALA A 195 0.24 -19.75 -8.46
C ALA A 195 -0.74 -20.78 -7.87
N ALA A 196 -1.94 -20.95 -8.45
CA ALA A 196 -3.04 -21.77 -7.90
C ALA A 196 -2.62 -23.16 -7.42
N ARG A 197 -1.72 -23.84 -8.14
CA ARG A 197 -1.19 -25.18 -7.78
C ARG A 197 -0.46 -25.26 -6.43
N HIS A 198 -0.19 -24.11 -5.81
CA HIS A 198 0.50 -23.99 -4.53
C HIS A 198 -0.38 -23.37 -3.44
N LEU A 199 -1.60 -22.95 -3.78
CA LEU A 199 -2.57 -22.45 -2.82
C LEU A 199 -3.48 -23.60 -2.35
N PRO A 200 -4.13 -23.48 -1.19
CA PRO A 200 -5.16 -24.42 -0.78
C PRO A 200 -6.31 -24.46 -1.80
N ASP A 201 -6.81 -25.65 -2.14
CA ASP A 201 -7.88 -25.83 -3.14
C ASP A 201 -9.12 -24.97 -2.83
N GLU A 202 -9.52 -24.88 -1.56
CA GLU A 202 -10.65 -24.05 -1.13
C GLU A 202 -10.47 -22.56 -1.47
N VAL A 203 -9.24 -22.04 -1.33
CA VAL A 203 -8.92 -20.64 -1.63
C VAL A 203 -9.00 -20.40 -3.14
N VAL A 204 -8.50 -21.35 -3.94
CA VAL A 204 -8.57 -21.30 -5.40
C VAL A 204 -10.03 -21.35 -5.88
N ASP A 205 -10.84 -22.26 -5.35
CA ASP A 205 -12.24 -22.43 -5.72
C ASP A 205 -13.07 -21.17 -5.41
N LYS A 206 -12.83 -20.54 -4.24
CA LYS A 206 -13.48 -19.27 -3.88
C LYS A 206 -13.08 -18.14 -4.82
N MET A 207 -11.79 -17.99 -5.14
CA MET A 207 -11.34 -16.98 -6.11
C MET A 207 -11.96 -17.18 -7.50
N ILE A 208 -11.97 -18.42 -8.01
CA ILE A 208 -12.57 -18.73 -9.32
C ILE A 208 -14.07 -18.40 -9.32
N THR A 209 -14.78 -18.85 -8.28
CA THR A 209 -16.21 -18.57 -8.12
C THR A 209 -16.48 -17.07 -8.11
N TYR A 210 -15.68 -16.30 -7.38
CA TYR A 210 -15.78 -14.85 -7.31
C TYR A 210 -15.61 -14.21 -8.69
N ILE A 211 -14.47 -14.48 -9.36
CA ILE A 211 -14.11 -13.87 -10.64
C ILE A 211 -15.18 -14.15 -11.70
N VAL A 212 -15.63 -15.41 -11.81
CA VAL A 212 -16.67 -15.81 -12.77
C VAL A 212 -17.98 -15.07 -12.48
N SER A 213 -18.32 -14.84 -11.21
CA SER A 213 -19.56 -14.18 -10.84
C SER A 213 -19.54 -12.64 -10.95
N LYS A 214 -18.37 -12.00 -10.83
CA LYS A 214 -18.25 -10.54 -10.68
C LYS A 214 -17.49 -9.82 -11.78
N HIS A 215 -16.50 -10.48 -12.40
CA HIS A 215 -15.60 -9.88 -13.39
C HIS A 215 -15.82 -10.41 -14.80
N PHE A 216 -16.42 -11.60 -14.95
CA PHE A 216 -16.56 -12.23 -16.26
C PHE A 216 -17.73 -11.64 -17.06
N SER A 217 -17.39 -10.97 -18.16
CA SER A 217 -18.32 -10.46 -19.16
C SER A 217 -18.32 -11.34 -20.41
N GLU A 218 -19.16 -11.02 -21.40
CA GLU A 218 -19.15 -11.69 -22.70
C GLU A 218 -17.81 -11.54 -23.47
N TRP A 219 -16.97 -10.56 -23.09
CA TRP A 219 -15.70 -10.23 -23.74
C TRP A 219 -14.47 -10.73 -22.95
N GLY A 220 -14.65 -11.26 -21.74
CA GLY A 220 -13.57 -11.66 -20.85
C GLY A 220 -13.62 -11.00 -19.46
N LEU A 221 -12.49 -11.06 -18.75
CA LEU A 221 -12.35 -10.58 -17.37
C LEU A 221 -12.12 -9.08 -17.31
N ALA A 222 -13.10 -8.35 -16.80
CA ALA A 222 -12.98 -6.92 -16.54
C ALA A 222 -12.01 -6.65 -15.38
N THR A 223 -11.20 -5.59 -15.51
CA THR A 223 -10.20 -5.20 -14.50
C THR A 223 -10.79 -4.65 -13.21
N GLU A 224 -12.07 -4.31 -13.23
CA GLU A 224 -12.89 -3.85 -12.11
C GLU A 224 -14.19 -4.67 -12.12
N GLU A 225 -14.80 -4.94 -10.95
CA GLU A 225 -16.09 -5.64 -10.92
C GLU A 225 -17.13 -4.93 -11.80
N LEU A 226 -17.92 -5.70 -12.54
CA LEU A 226 -18.91 -5.16 -13.49
C LEU A 226 -20.00 -4.31 -12.82
N ALA A 227 -20.28 -4.58 -11.54
CA ALA A 227 -21.27 -3.85 -10.74
C ALA A 227 -20.65 -2.80 -9.80
N SER A 228 -19.34 -2.60 -9.87
CA SER A 228 -18.64 -1.61 -9.03
C SER A 228 -19.11 -0.20 -9.35
N PRO A 229 -19.33 0.67 -8.35
CA PRO A 229 -19.58 2.09 -8.59
C PRO A 229 -18.37 2.82 -9.21
N HIS A 230 -17.19 2.18 -9.22
CA HIS A 230 -15.97 2.69 -9.81
C HIS A 230 -15.70 2.15 -11.22
N TYR A 231 -16.60 1.30 -11.75
CA TYR A 231 -16.45 0.76 -13.10
C TYR A 231 -16.60 1.85 -14.16
N GLU A 232 -15.65 1.91 -15.07
CA GLU A 232 -15.59 2.83 -16.20
C GLU A 232 -15.21 2.03 -17.46
N SER A 233 -16.08 2.00 -18.46
CA SER A 233 -15.87 1.17 -19.66
C SER A 233 -14.65 1.56 -20.51
N ASP A 234 -14.16 2.80 -20.36
CA ASP A 234 -12.93 3.33 -21.00
C ASP A 234 -11.92 3.81 -19.94
N GLY A 235 -12.03 3.25 -18.72
CA GLY A 235 -11.28 3.68 -17.53
C GLY A 235 -9.91 3.03 -17.36
N TYR A 236 -9.29 2.53 -18.43
CA TYR A 236 -7.99 1.84 -18.40
C TYR A 236 -7.93 0.61 -17.46
N TRP A 237 -7.52 0.73 -16.18
CA TRP A 237 -7.58 -0.35 -15.18
C TRP A 237 -8.85 -0.33 -14.30
N ARG A 238 -9.85 0.48 -14.64
CA ARG A 238 -11.14 0.59 -13.93
C ARG A 238 -12.31 -0.09 -14.63
N GLY A 239 -12.06 -1.09 -15.48
CA GLY A 239 -13.16 -1.75 -16.19
C GLY A 239 -12.77 -2.45 -17.48
N PRO A 240 -11.96 -1.84 -18.36
CA PRO A 240 -11.55 -2.48 -19.61
C PRO A 240 -10.89 -3.83 -19.39
N ILE A 241 -11.01 -4.69 -20.41
CA ILE A 241 -10.45 -6.03 -20.43
C ILE A 241 -9.10 -5.95 -21.12
N TRP A 242 -8.09 -6.49 -20.46
CA TRP A 242 -6.74 -6.56 -20.99
C TRP A 242 -6.44 -7.97 -21.44
N ALA A 243 -5.95 -8.11 -22.67
CA ALA A 243 -5.42 -9.39 -23.12
C ALA A 243 -4.15 -9.72 -22.29
N PRO A 244 -3.97 -10.99 -21.88
CA PRO A 244 -2.76 -11.44 -21.20
C PRO A 244 -1.51 -11.31 -22.07
#